data_AF-X1VZ18-F1
#
_entry.id   AF-X1VZ18-F1
#
_cell.length_a   1.000
_cell.length_b   1.000
_cell.length_c   1.000
_cell.angle_alpha   90.00
_cell.angle_beta   90.00
_cell.angle_gamma   90.00
#
_symmetry.space_group_name_H-M   'P 1'
#
loop_
_entity.id
_entity.type
_entity.pdbx_description
1 polymer ?
#
loop_
_entity_poly.entity_id
_entity_poly.type
_entity_poly.pdbx_seq_one_letter_code
_entity_poly.pdbx_strand_id
1 'polypeptide(L)' 'MKGGVTKKLEDTVKALDQSQLKKALYLTEGNEKLSRQHQFLEEAARICLANKDSK' A
#
# COMPACT_ATOMS: atom_id res chain seq x y z
N MET A 1 8.36 20.57 -0.47
CA MET A 1 7.60 20.41 0.80
C MET A 1 8.01 19.09 1.43
N LYS A 2 8.62 19.08 2.62
CA LYS A 2 8.98 17.83 3.33
C LYS A 2 7.69 17.19 3.85
N GLY A 3 6.98 16.50 2.97
CA GLY A 3 5.76 15.78 3.30
C GLY A 3 6.09 14.63 4.24
N GLY A 4 5.70 14.75 5.51
CA GLY A 4 5.90 13.68 6.50
C GLY A 4 4.97 12.49 6.25
N VAL A 5 4.60 11.79 7.33
CA VAL A 5 3.71 10.61 7.29
C VAL A 5 2.39 10.91 6.59
N THR A 6 1.79 12.08 6.83
CA THR A 6 0.52 12.48 6.20
C THR A 6 0.61 12.50 4.68
N LYS A 7 1.71 13.04 4.12
CA LYS A 7 1.86 13.11 2.67
C LYS A 7 2.05 11.72 2.07
N LYS A 8 2.80 10.85 2.74
CA LYS A 8 2.94 9.44 2.33
C LYS A 8 1.58 8.72 2.32
N LEU A 9 0.71 8.99 3.29
CA LEU A 9 -0.65 8.42 3.31
C LEU A 9 -1.49 8.92 2.13
N GLU A 10 -1.51 10.23 1.87
CA GLU A 10 -2.22 10.79 0.70
C GLU A 10 -1.74 10.15 -0.61
N ASP A 11 -0.42 10.03 -0.78
CA ASP A 11 0.17 9.45 -1.98
C ASP A 11 -0.13 7.93 -2.08
N THR A 12 -0.24 7.25 -0.94
CA THR A 12 -0.63 5.83 -0.87
C THR A 12 -2.09 5.65 -1.30
N VAL A 13 -3.02 6.46 -0.77
CA VAL A 13 -4.44 6.43 -1.16
C VAL A 13 -4.58 6.71 -2.65
N LYS A 14 -3.90 7.73 -3.16
CA LYS A 14 -3.90 8.04 -4.60
C LYS A 14 -3.37 6.89 -5.46
N ALA A 15 -2.34 6.17 -4.99
CA ALA A 15 -1.84 4.99 -5.69
C ALA A 15 -2.89 3.87 -5.72
N LEU A 16 -3.65 3.67 -4.63
CA LEU A 16 -4.74 2.70 -4.58
C LEU A 16 -5.89 3.06 -5.52
N ASP A 17 -6.32 4.33 -5.56
CA ASP A 17 -7.35 4.80 -6.50
C ASP A 17 -6.95 4.55 -7.95
N GLN A 18 -5.65 4.59 -8.23
CA GLN A 18 -5.07 4.31 -9.55
C GLN A 18 -4.77 2.82 -9.77
N SER A 19 -5.19 1.92 -8.88
CA SER A 19 -4.88 0.49 -8.91
C SER A 19 -3.37 0.15 -8.93
N GLN A 20 -2.52 1.07 -8.45
CA GLN A 20 -1.06 0.93 -8.40
C GLN A 20 -0.60 0.27 -7.09
N LEU A 21 -1.02 -0.97 -6.85
CA LEU A 21 -0.76 -1.68 -5.59
C LEU A 21 0.73 -1.76 -5.21
N LYS A 22 1.62 -2.02 -6.19
CA LYS A 22 3.07 -2.06 -5.96
C LYS A 22 3.62 -0.72 -5.43
N LYS A 23 3.05 0.39 -5.91
CA LYS A 23 3.44 1.73 -5.46
C LYS A 23 2.91 2.02 -4.05
N ALA A 24 1.69 1.60 -3.74
CA ALA A 24 1.14 1.71 -2.40
C ALA A 24 1.98 0.95 -1.36
N LEU A 25 2.43 -0.27 -1.70
CA LEU A 25 3.35 -1.05 -0.87
C LEU A 25 4.67 -0.30 -0.64
N TYR A 26 5.32 0.18 -1.69
CA TYR A 26 6.56 0.94 -1.59
C TYR A 26 6.44 2.21 -0.74
N LEU A 27 5.33 2.93 -0.83
CA LEU A 27 5.12 4.18 -0.08
C LEU A 27 4.98 3.96 1.44
N THR A 28 4.54 2.77 1.85
CA THR A 28 4.33 2.39 3.24
C THR A 28 5.47 1.56 3.83
N GLU A 29 6.32 0.97 2.97
CA GLU A 29 7.47 0.17 3.34
C GLU A 29 8.53 0.97 4.14
N GLY A 30 9.16 0.31 5.11
CA GLY A 30 10.31 0.85 5.86
C GLY A 30 10.02 2.07 6.74
N ASN A 31 8.75 2.47 6.90
CA ASN A 31 8.35 3.54 7.80
C ASN A 31 7.61 2.95 9.01
N GLU A 32 8.21 2.99 10.19
CA GLU A 32 7.63 2.43 11.43
C GLU A 32 6.22 2.95 11.71
N LYS A 33 5.97 4.24 11.42
CA LYS A 33 4.66 4.89 11.59
C LYS A 33 3.61 4.44 10.58
N LEU A 34 4.01 3.74 9.52
CA LEU A 34 3.14 3.19 8.47
C LEU A 34 3.11 1.66 8.43
N SER A 35 3.77 0.99 9.39
CA SER A 35 3.87 -0.48 9.46
C SER A 35 2.51 -1.18 9.35
N ARG A 36 1.48 -0.66 10.04
CA ARG A 36 0.12 -1.20 9.99
C ARG A 36 -0.50 -1.08 8.59
N GLN A 37 -0.31 0.05 7.92
CA GLN A 37 -0.81 0.28 6.57
C GLN A 37 -0.09 -0.63 5.57
N HIS A 38 1.21 -0.83 5.74
CA HIS A 38 1.99 -1.76 4.93
C HIS A 38 1.46 -3.19 5.06
N GLN A 39 1.28 -3.69 6.28
CA GLN A 39 0.72 -5.03 6.53
C GLN A 39 -0.67 -5.22 5.90
N PHE A 40 -1.53 -4.22 6.00
CA PHE A 40 -2.86 -4.27 5.37
C PHE A 40 -2.75 -4.41 3.85
N LEU A 41 -1.85 -3.65 3.22
CA LEU A 41 -1.63 -3.70 1.78
C LEU A 41 -1.04 -5.03 1.33
N GLU A 42 -0.10 -5.59 2.10
CA GLU A 42 0.47 -6.91 1.83
C GLU A 42 -0.60 -8.01 1.87
N GLU A 43 -1.46 -8.00 2.89
CA GLU A 43 -2.51 -9.00 3.03
C GLU A 43 -3.54 -8.89 1.91
N ALA A 44 -3.97 -7.66 1.59
CA ALA A 44 -4.85 -7.42 0.45
C ALA A 44 -4.22 -7.90 -0.87
N ALA A 45 -2.92 -7.68 -1.07
CA ALA A 45 -2.19 -8.18 -2.24
C ALA A 45 -2.19 -9.71 -2.32
N ARG A 46 -1.92 -10.39 -1.19
CA ARG A 46 -1.94 -11.86 -1.11
C ARG A 46 -3.31 -12.42 -1.45
N ILE A 47 -4.38 -11.87 -0.88
CA ILE A 47 -5.76 -12.32 -1.14
C ILE A 47 -6.11 -12.14 -2.62
N CYS A 48 -5.77 -11.00 -3.21
CA CYS A 48 -6.01 -10.75 -4.64
C CYS A 48 -5.26 -11.75 -5.54
N LEU A 49 -4.03 -12.13 -5.19
CA LEU A 49 -3.27 -13.13 -5.92
C LEU A 49 -3.86 -14.53 -5.74
N ALA A 50 -4.18 -14.93 -4.51
CA ALA A 50 -4.77 -16.24 -4.23
C ALA A 50 -6.11 -16.46 -4.96
N ASN A 51 -6.94 -15.42 -5.05
CA ASN A 51 -8.20 -15.46 -5.81
C ASN A 51 -7.99 -15.53 -7.33
N LYS A 52 -6.84 -15.07 -7.85
CA LYS A 52 -6.54 -15.10 -9.28
C LYS A 52 -6.22 -16.51 -9.79
N ASP A 53 -5.66 -17.35 -8.92
CA ASP A 53 -5.31 -18.74 -9.23
C ASP A 53 -6.47 -19.73 -9.00
N SER A 54 -7.58 -19.28 -8.39
CA SER A 54 -8.85 -20.04 -8.37
C SER A 54 -9.66 -19.76 -9.64
N LYS A 55 -9.32 -20.44 -10.73
CA LYS A 55 -10.13 -20.47 -11.96
C LYS A 55 -10.32 -21.89 -12.45
#